data_AF-A0A1C3UAA2-F1
#
_entry.id   AF-A0A1C3UAA2-F1
#
_cell.length_a   1.000
_cell.length_b   1.000
_cell.length_c   1.000
_cell.angle_alpha   90.00
_cell.angle_beta   90.00
_cell.angle_gamma   90.00
#
_symmetry.space_group_name_H-M   'P 1'
#
loop_
_entity.id
_entity.type
_entity.pdbx_description
1 polymer ?
#
loop_
_entity_poly.entity_id
_entity_poly.type
_entity_poly.pdbx_seq_one_letter_code
_entity_poly.pdbx_strand_id
1 'polypeptide(L)'
;MRLKEFWQLEFQCAFTADSGNDYHAASLEPVRRMIASVIHLPTRIVPSDRLPAYSQVTMDIEVDNGDKWMEVCSISRRTDFPQRYRSQQKKGPAIDHDVAVLEIAIGLDRCIYNWNIAASR
;
A
#
# COMPACT_ATOMS: atom_id res chain seq x y z
N MET A 1 10.31 -14.35 9.85
CA MET A 1 8.98 -14.62 10.42
C MET A 1 7.97 -14.80 9.30
N ARG A 2 7.17 -15.88 9.33
CA ARG A 2 6.01 -16.11 8.45
C ARG A 2 4.99 -16.92 9.25
N LEU A 3 3.81 -16.35 9.46
CA LEU A 3 2.74 -16.95 10.26
C LEU A 3 1.61 -17.45 9.35
N LYS A 4 0.81 -18.39 9.85
CA LYS A 4 -0.44 -18.84 9.17
C LYS A 4 -1.64 -17.96 9.53
N GLU A 5 -1.55 -17.24 10.64
CA GLU A 5 -2.55 -16.30 11.17
C GLU A 5 -1.80 -15.03 11.56
N PHE A 6 -2.31 -13.87 11.17
CA PHE A 6 -1.67 -12.57 11.40
C PHE A 6 -2.71 -11.44 11.32
N TRP A 7 -2.35 -10.30 11.90
CA TRP A 7 -3.09 -9.06 11.86
C TRP A 7 -2.56 -8.15 10.76
N GLN A 8 -3.48 -7.62 9.95
CA GLN A 8 -3.18 -6.67 8.88
C GLN A 8 -4.09 -5.46 9.00
N LEU A 9 -3.48 -4.27 8.90
CA LEU A 9 -4.22 -3.04 8.69
C LEU A 9 -4.21 -2.74 7.19
N GLU A 10 -5.39 -2.57 6.62
CA GLU A 10 -5.55 -2.32 5.19
C GLU A 10 -6.31 -1.01 4.95
N PHE A 11 -5.72 -0.16 4.13
CA PHE A 11 -6.35 1.06 3.63
C PHE A 11 -6.66 0.89 2.16
N GLN A 12 -7.87 1.26 1.77
CA GLN A 12 -8.28 1.30 0.37
C GLN A 12 -8.84 2.69 0.04
N CYS A 13 -8.41 3.24 -1.09
CA CYS A 13 -8.90 4.50 -1.61
C CYS A 13 -9.34 4.29 -3.06
N ALA A 14 -10.65 4.36 -3.29
CA ALA A 14 -11.21 4.37 -4.64
C ALA A 14 -11.21 5.80 -5.19
N PHE A 15 -10.71 5.98 -6.41
CA PHE A 15 -10.64 7.27 -7.08
C PHE A 15 -10.92 7.11 -8.57
N THR A 16 -11.42 8.17 -9.22
CA THR A 16 -11.62 8.14 -10.65
C THR A 16 -10.28 8.16 -11.37
N ALA A 17 -10.12 7.31 -12.38
CA ALA A 17 -8.87 7.17 -13.13
C ALA A 17 -8.47 8.46 -13.87
N ASP A 18 -9.43 9.34 -14.12
CA ASP A 18 -9.26 10.66 -14.76
C ASP A 18 -8.97 11.81 -13.78
N SER A 19 -8.83 11.54 -12.48
CA SER A 19 -8.51 12.55 -11.47
C SER A 19 -7.17 13.27 -11.67
N GLY A 20 -6.28 12.72 -12.52
CA GLY A 20 -4.94 13.26 -12.78
C GLY A 20 -3.93 13.04 -11.65
N ASN A 21 -4.34 12.41 -10.54
CA ASN A 21 -3.49 12.14 -9.39
C ASN A 21 -2.94 10.71 -9.40
N ASP A 22 -1.62 10.57 -9.34
CA ASP A 22 -0.97 9.29 -9.08
C ASP A 22 -0.88 9.03 -7.57
N TYR A 23 -2.00 8.58 -6.98
CA TYR A 23 -2.07 8.26 -5.56
C TYR A 23 -1.09 7.17 -5.13
N HIS A 24 -0.77 6.23 -6.03
CA HIS A 24 0.18 5.16 -5.75
C HIS A 24 1.57 5.73 -5.53
N ALA A 25 2.13 6.43 -6.52
CA ALA A 25 3.45 7.04 -6.42
C ALA A 25 3.52 8.08 -5.29
N ALA A 26 2.47 8.88 -5.12
CA ALA A 26 2.40 9.90 -4.08
C ALA A 26 2.41 9.33 -2.65
N SER A 27 1.96 8.08 -2.46
CA SER A 27 1.90 7.44 -1.15
C SER A 27 3.19 6.75 -0.72
N LEU A 28 4.06 6.34 -1.66
CA LEU A 28 5.20 5.47 -1.39
C LEU A 28 6.14 6.03 -0.30
N GLU A 29 6.72 7.21 -0.55
CA GLU A 29 7.71 7.80 0.36
C GLU A 29 7.11 8.25 1.70
N PRO A 30 5.91 8.87 1.76
CA PRO A 30 5.25 9.17 3.02
C PRO A 30 5.00 7.92 3.89
N VAL A 31 4.50 6.83 3.29
CA VAL A 31 4.23 5.59 4.04
C VAL A 31 5.55 4.94 4.49
N ARG A 32 6.58 4.94 3.65
CA ARG A 32 7.93 4.45 4.02
C ARG A 32 8.49 5.23 5.22
N ARG A 33 8.37 6.56 5.21
CA ARG A 33 8.79 7.43 6.32
C ARG A 33 8.00 7.18 7.59
N MET A 34 6.68 7.02 7.48
CA MET A 34 5.83 6.65 8.61
C MET A 34 6.29 5.33 9.23
N ILE A 35 6.46 4.28 8.43
CA ILE A 35 6.95 2.97 8.91
C ILE A 35 8.34 3.09 9.55
N ALA A 36 9.26 3.83 8.93
CA ALA A 36 10.59 4.08 9.48
C ALA A 36 10.53 4.77 10.86
N SER A 37 9.64 5.76 11.00
CA SER A 37 9.44 6.49 12.26
C SER A 37 8.81 5.65 13.36
N VAL A 38 8.00 4.64 13.00
CA VAL A 38 7.39 3.74 13.99
C VAL A 38 8.39 2.67 14.42
N ILE A 39 9.08 2.03 13.48
CA ILE A 39 9.93 0.86 13.72
C ILE A 39 11.36 1.24 14.16
N HIS A 40 11.85 2.42 13.78
CA HIS A 40 13.21 2.91 14.04
C HIS A 40 14.32 2.02 13.44
N LEU A 41 14.08 1.46 12.26
CA LEU A 41 15.09 0.71 11.50
C LEU A 41 15.18 1.25 10.06
N PRO A 42 16.30 0.99 9.35
CA PRO A 42 16.41 1.36 7.94
C PRO A 42 15.29 0.76 7.11
N THR A 43 14.70 1.55 6.22
CA THR A 43 13.62 1.11 5.33
C THR A 43 13.88 1.48 3.88
N ARG A 44 13.38 0.66 2.97
CA ARG A 44 13.46 0.90 1.51
C ARG A 44 12.13 0.58 0.83
N ILE A 45 11.94 1.15 -0.35
CA ILE A 45 10.85 0.81 -1.26
C ILE A 45 11.44 -0.03 -2.39
N VAL A 46 10.83 -1.17 -2.68
CA VAL A 46 11.26 -2.08 -3.76
C VAL A 46 10.05 -2.57 -4.56
N PRO A 47 10.21 -2.92 -5.85
CA PRO A 47 9.16 -3.64 -6.57
C PRO A 47 8.86 -4.96 -5.87
N SER A 48 7.58 -5.30 -5.72
CA SER A 48 7.19 -6.56 -5.10
C SER A 48 7.59 -7.75 -5.99
N ASP A 49 8.04 -8.83 -5.36
CA ASP A 49 8.34 -10.11 -6.04
C ASP A 49 7.06 -10.88 -6.41
N ARG A 50 5.91 -10.46 -5.88
CA ARG A 50 4.60 -11.04 -6.11
C ARG A 50 3.66 -9.97 -6.62
N LEU A 51 3.46 -9.92 -7.94
CA LEU A 51 2.40 -9.09 -8.54
C LEU A 51 1.11 -9.92 -8.66
N PRO A 52 0.07 -9.65 -7.86
CA PRO A 52 -1.20 -10.34 -8.00
C PRO A 52 -1.88 -9.95 -9.32
N ALA A 53 -2.68 -10.85 -9.89
CA ALA A 53 -3.39 -10.57 -11.15
C ALA A 53 -4.34 -9.35 -11.08
N TYR A 54 -4.78 -9.00 -9.87
CA TYR A 54 -5.64 -7.85 -9.59
C TYR A 54 -4.88 -6.53 -9.41
N SER A 55 -3.55 -6.52 -9.55
CA SER A 55 -2.71 -5.35 -9.36
C SER A 55 -2.00 -4.96 -10.65
N GLN A 56 -2.06 -3.68 -11.01
CA GLN A 56 -1.27 -3.11 -12.08
C GLN A 56 0.20 -2.95 -11.66
N VAL A 57 0.43 -2.58 -10.40
CA VAL A 57 1.75 -2.34 -9.82
C VAL A 57 1.65 -2.52 -8.31
N THR A 58 2.64 -3.21 -7.74
CA THR A 58 2.80 -3.35 -6.28
C THR A 58 4.24 -3.03 -5.89
N MET A 59 4.40 -2.15 -4.91
CA MET A 59 5.68 -1.79 -4.31
C MET A 59 5.66 -2.17 -2.85
N ASP A 60 6.71 -2.80 -2.38
CA ASP A 60 6.87 -3.23 -1.00
C ASP A 60 7.77 -2.25 -0.24
N ILE A 61 7.40 -2.01 1.01
CA ILE A 61 8.26 -1.36 1.99
C ILE A 61 8.88 -2.45 2.85
N GLU A 62 10.21 -2.51 2.80
CA GLU A 62 11.00 -3.46 3.56
C GLU A 62 11.77 -2.74 4.66
N VAL A 63 11.94 -3.43 5.77
CA VAL A 63 12.75 -3.02 6.92
C VAL A 63 14.00 -3.91 6.96
N ASP A 64 15.17 -3.31 7.13
CA ASP A 64 16.39 -4.05 7.46
C ASP A 64 16.45 -4.27 8.97
N ASN A 65 16.33 -5.54 9.39
CA ASN A 65 16.42 -5.92 10.79
C ASN A 65 17.80 -6.46 11.19
N GLY A 66 18.80 -6.34 10.32
CA GLY A 66 20.17 -6.82 10.52
C GLY A 66 20.42 -8.28 10.15
N ASP A 67 19.37 -9.09 10.00
CA ASP A 67 19.46 -10.44 9.41
C ASP A 67 19.09 -10.38 7.92
N LYS A 68 18.01 -9.66 7.61
CA LYS A 68 17.52 -9.50 6.24
C LYS A 68 16.63 -8.28 6.08
N TRP A 69 16.37 -7.96 4.82
CA TRP A 69 15.24 -7.12 4.44
C TRP A 69 13.94 -7.91 4.59
N MET A 70 13.02 -7.38 5.38
CA MET A 70 11.71 -7.95 5.62
C MET A 70 10.63 -6.98 5.18
N GLU A 71 9.84 -7.38 4.20
CA GLU A 71 8.59 -6.71 3.80
C GLU A 71 7.66 -6.55 5.01
N VAL A 72 7.16 -5.34 5.24
CA VAL A 72 6.20 -5.02 6.31
C VAL A 72 4.94 -4.33 5.79
N CYS A 73 4.99 -3.79 4.56
CA CYS A 73 3.87 -3.13 3.92
C CYS A 73 3.95 -3.30 2.40
N SER A 74 2.80 -3.47 1.76
CA SER A 74 2.66 -3.51 0.30
C SER A 74 1.69 -2.42 -0.14
N ILE A 75 2.06 -1.69 -1.19
CA ILE A 75 1.28 -0.60 -1.78
C ILE A 75 0.96 -0.96 -3.22
N SER A 76 -0.32 -1.19 -3.50
CA SER A 76 -0.80 -1.68 -4.80
C SER A 76 -1.72 -0.67 -5.48
N ARG A 77 -1.63 -0.57 -6.81
CA ARG A 77 -2.69 0.01 -7.62
C ARG A 77 -3.51 -1.13 -8.22
N ARG A 78 -4.72 -1.31 -7.71
CA ARG A 78 -5.61 -2.38 -8.08
C ARG A 78 -6.42 -2.04 -9.33
N THR A 79 -6.77 -3.08 -10.06
CA THR A 79 -7.54 -3.03 -11.32
C THR A 79 -8.89 -3.73 -11.23
N ASP A 80 -9.19 -4.35 -10.11
CA ASP A 80 -10.33 -5.25 -9.93
C ASP A 80 -11.55 -4.59 -9.28
N PHE A 81 -11.66 -3.25 -9.35
CA PHE A 81 -12.86 -2.56 -8.89
C PHE A 81 -13.97 -2.66 -9.96
N PRO A 82 -15.08 -3.38 -9.69
CA PRO A 82 -16.00 -3.78 -10.75
C PRO A 82 -16.98 -2.67 -11.18
N GLN A 83 -17.03 -1.56 -10.44
CA GLN A 83 -18.03 -0.52 -10.63
C GLN A 83 -17.43 0.74 -11.25
N ARG A 84 -18.18 1.36 -12.16
CA ARG A 84 -17.89 2.70 -12.64
C ARG A 84 -18.58 3.73 -11.75
N TYR A 85 -17.94 4.87 -11.56
CA TYR A 85 -18.55 5.99 -10.86
C TYR A 85 -19.30 6.88 -11.85
N ARG A 86 -20.60 7.10 -11.63
CA ARG A 86 -21.43 7.94 -12.49
C ARG A 86 -21.63 9.31 -11.86
N SER A 87 -21.14 10.35 -12.52
CA SER A 87 -21.38 11.74 -12.10
C SER A 87 -22.43 12.39 -13.00
N GLN A 88 -23.27 13.27 -12.43
CA GLN A 88 -24.22 14.07 -13.19
C GLN A 88 -24.25 15.49 -12.64
N GLN A 89 -23.91 16.46 -13.48
CA GLN A 89 -24.05 17.88 -13.15
C GLN A 89 -25.52 18.29 -13.18
N LYS A 90 -25.93 19.30 -12.38
CA LYS A 90 -27.32 19.79 -12.28
C LYS A 90 -27.98 20.07 -13.64
N LYS A 91 -27.20 20.45 -14.65
CA LYS A 91 -27.62 20.58 -16.05
C LYS A 91 -26.52 20.00 -16.94
N GLY A 92 -26.61 18.72 -17.27
CA GLY A 92 -25.67 18.05 -18.18
C GLY A 92 -25.95 16.55 -18.33
N PRO A 93 -25.35 15.92 -19.35
CA PRO A 93 -25.39 14.46 -19.48
C PRO A 93 -24.64 13.82 -18.30
N ALA A 94 -25.01 12.58 -17.97
CA ALA A 94 -24.23 11.80 -17.02
C ALA A 94 -22.91 11.35 -17.67
N ILE A 95 -21.86 11.30 -16.86
CA ILE A 95 -20.52 10.87 -17.27
C ILE A 95 -20.14 9.66 -16.40
N ASP A 96 -19.68 8.59 -17.04
CA ASP A 96 -19.18 7.40 -16.36
C ASP A 96 -17.66 7.41 -16.30
N HIS A 97 -17.12 7.32 -15.09
CA HIS A 97 -15.70 7.32 -14.82
C HIS A 97 -15.23 5.90 -14.47
N ASP A 98 -14.10 5.48 -15.03
CA ASP A 98 -13.41 4.30 -14.55
C ASP A 98 -12.83 4.59 -13.16
N VAL A 99 -12.82 3.58 -12.30
CA VAL A 99 -12.36 3.70 -10.91
C VAL A 99 -11.12 2.85 -10.73
N ALA A 100 -10.08 3.46 -10.20
CA ALA A 100 -8.89 2.76 -9.72
C ALA A 100 -8.91 2.72 -8.19
N VAL A 101 -8.20 1.75 -7.62
CA VAL A 101 -8.09 1.60 -6.17
C VAL A 101 -6.63 1.60 -5.77
N LEU A 102 -6.26 2.49 -4.86
CA LEU A 102 -5.01 2.40 -4.10
C LEU A 102 -5.27 1.49 -2.91
N GLU A 103 -4.40 0.50 -2.71
CA GLU A 103 -4.38 -0.34 -1.53
C GLU A 103 -3.04 -0.16 -0.81
N ILE A 104 -3.08 -0.01 0.52
CA ILE A 104 -1.92 -0.02 1.41
C ILE A 104 -2.18 -1.07 2.49
N ALA A 105 -1.47 -2.19 2.43
CA ALA A 105 -1.58 -3.31 3.36
C ALA A 105 -0.36 -3.36 4.27
N ILE A 106 -0.55 -3.21 5.59
CA ILE A 106 0.51 -3.18 6.60
C ILE A 106 0.37 -4.39 7.53
N GLY A 107 1.38 -5.26 7.55
CA GLY A 107 1.42 -6.44 8.42
C GLY A 107 1.85 -6.10 9.85
N LEU A 108 0.89 -6.00 10.77
CA LEU A 108 1.13 -5.54 12.15
C LEU A 108 2.13 -6.43 12.89
N ASP A 109 2.02 -7.75 12.78
CA ASP A 109 2.93 -8.69 13.45
C ASP A 109 4.38 -8.51 13.02
N ARG A 110 4.61 -8.20 11.73
CA ARG A 110 5.96 -7.91 11.23
C ARG A 110 6.46 -6.54 11.70
N CYS A 111 5.58 -5.54 11.79
CA CYS A 111 5.92 -4.26 12.39
C CYS A 111 6.36 -4.42 13.85
N ILE A 112 5.57 -5.11 14.67
CA ILE A 112 5.89 -5.37 16.09
C ILE A 112 7.16 -6.20 16.23
N TYR A 113 7.33 -7.24 15.40
CA TYR A 113 8.54 -8.06 15.40
C TYR A 113 9.80 -7.22 15.17
N ASN A 114 9.81 -6.37 14.15
CA ASN A 114 10.96 -5.52 13.84
C ASN A 114 11.13 -4.38 14.86
N TRP A 115 10.03 -3.83 15.39
CA TRP A 115 10.09 -2.82 16.45
C TRP A 115 10.74 -3.36 17.72
N ASN A 116 10.40 -4.58 18.14
CA ASN A 116 11.03 -5.23 19.30
C ASN A 116 12.54 -5.41 19.10
N ILE A 117 12.97 -5.76 17.87
CA ILE A 117 14.40 -5.84 17.54
C ILE A 117 15.06 -4.46 17.73
N ALA A 118 14.46 -3.41 17.20
CA ALA A 118 14.97 -2.05 17.33
C ALA A 118 15.05 -1.59 18.79
N ALA A 119 14.01 -1.86 19.59
CA ALA A 119 13.94 -1.47 21.00
C ALA A 119 14.91 -2.23 21.91
N SER A 120 15.43 -3.37 21.45
CA SER A 120 16.40 -4.20 22.18
C SER A 120 17.87 -3.87 21.86
N ARG A 121 18.12 -2.89 20.97
CA ARG A 121 19.45 -2.39 20.60
C ARG A 121 19.78 -1.12 21.36
#